data_AF-A0A1F7N893-F1
#
_entry.id   AF-A0A1F7N893-F1
#
_cell.length_a   1.000
_cell.length_b   1.000
_cell.length_c   1.000
_cell.angle_alpha   90.00
_cell.angle_beta   90.00
_cell.angle_gamma   90.00
#
_symmetry.space_group_name_H-M   'P 1'
#
loop_
_entity.id
_entity.type
_entity.pdbx_description
1 polymer ?
#
loop_
_entity_poly.entity_id
_entity_poly.type
_entity_poly.pdbx_seq_one_letter_code
_entity_poly.pdbx_strand_id
1 'polypeptide(L)'
;MLRCMRPRGCAMAEMVRKQLYIEPRQERLLKERAKKYGVTEADLIRQAIDRGLERTAPQVPDPEAWKQVERFIEHRRTGRLRQRKRTWTRDELYDR
;
A
#
# COMPACT_ATOMS: atom_id res chain seq x y z
N MET A 1 -18.86 5.82 -46.77
CA MET A 1 -18.29 4.55 -46.27
C MET A 1 -16.77 4.66 -46.25
N LEU A 2 -16.16 5.04 -45.12
CA LEU A 2 -14.70 4.94 -44.97
C LEU A 2 -14.40 3.73 -44.07
N ARG A 3 -13.91 2.68 -44.71
CA ARG A 3 -13.47 1.43 -44.10
C ARG A 3 -12.17 1.71 -43.36
N CYS A 4 -12.25 1.90 -42.04
CA CYS A 4 -11.06 2.01 -41.21
C CYS A 4 -10.39 0.63 -41.14
N MET A 5 -9.24 0.48 -41.82
CA MET A 5 -8.37 -0.68 -41.73
C MET A 5 -7.86 -0.79 -40.29
N ARG A 6 -8.25 -1.86 -39.57
CA ARG A 6 -7.67 -2.19 -38.26
C ARG A 6 -6.23 -2.66 -38.49
N PRO A 7 -5.20 -2.02 -37.94
CA PRO A 7 -3.88 -2.63 -37.89
C PRO A 7 -3.93 -3.78 -36.89
N ARG A 8 -3.72 -4.99 -37.40
CA ARG A 8 -3.42 -6.18 -36.59
C ARG A 8 -2.01 -6.05 -36.03
N GLY A 9 -1.82 -6.36 -34.74
CA GLY A 9 -0.51 -6.80 -34.24
C GLY A 9 0.20 -5.88 -33.24
N CYS A 10 -0.36 -5.75 -32.04
CA CYS A 10 0.42 -5.71 -30.79
C CYS A 10 -0.58 -5.94 -29.66
N ALA A 11 -0.68 -7.17 -29.16
CA ALA A 11 -1.47 -7.47 -27.97
C ALA A 11 -0.73 -6.91 -26.74
N MET A 12 -0.67 -5.59 -26.62
CA MET A 12 -0.68 -4.96 -25.31
C MET A 12 -2.01 -5.35 -24.68
N ALA A 13 -2.02 -5.72 -23.40
CA ALA A 13 -3.25 -6.08 -22.67
C ALA A 13 -4.42 -5.17 -23.07
N GLU A 14 -5.62 -5.73 -23.20
CA GLU A 14 -6.82 -4.97 -23.60
C GLU A 14 -6.98 -3.72 -22.73
N MET A 15 -6.69 -2.55 -23.30
CA MET A 15 -6.72 -1.28 -22.57
C MET A 15 -8.11 -0.67 -22.66
N VAL A 16 -8.70 -0.36 -21.51
CA VAL A 16 -9.99 0.36 -21.43
C VAL A 16 -9.72 1.86 -21.42
N ARG A 17 -10.23 2.61 -22.41
CA ARG A 17 -10.14 4.07 -22.43
C ARG A 17 -10.96 4.66 -21.28
N LYS A 18 -10.31 5.45 -20.42
CA LYS A 18 -10.95 6.21 -19.35
C LYS A 18 -10.72 7.71 -19.56
N GLN A 19 -11.73 8.53 -19.28
CA GLN A 19 -11.64 9.99 -19.27
C GLN A 19 -11.75 10.45 -17.82
N LEU A 20 -10.81 11.30 -17.39
CA LEU A 20 -10.68 11.76 -16.01
C LEU A 20 -10.59 13.30 -16.01
N TYR A 21 -11.19 13.94 -15.02
CA TYR A 21 -10.93 15.35 -14.71
C TYR A 21 -9.90 15.41 -13.59
N ILE A 22 -8.87 16.24 -13.77
CA ILE A 22 -7.78 16.44 -12.81
C ILE A 22 -7.57 17.94 -12.60
N GLU A 23 -7.01 18.30 -11.45
CA GLU A 23 -6.73 19.71 -11.16
C GLU A 23 -5.59 20.25 -12.05
N PRO A 24 -5.56 21.57 -12.35
CA PRO A 24 -4.48 22.18 -13.14
C PRO A 24 -3.08 21.91 -12.57
N ARG A 25 -2.97 21.81 -11.23
CA ARG A 25 -1.73 21.44 -10.54
C ARG A 25 -1.30 20.01 -10.87
N GLN A 26 -2.24 19.07 -10.93
CA GLN A 26 -1.97 17.66 -11.21
C GLN A 26 -1.54 17.48 -12.67
N GLU A 27 -2.20 18.15 -13.60
CA GLU A 27 -1.82 18.20 -15.02
C GLU A 27 -0.36 18.65 -15.22
N ARG A 28 0.02 19.78 -14.59
CA ARG A 28 1.40 20.28 -14.66
C ARG A 28 2.40 19.25 -14.13
N LEU A 29 2.11 18.66 -12.97
CA LEU A 29 2.98 17.66 -12.35
C LEU A 29 3.09 16.37 -13.18
N LEU A 30 2.01 15.98 -13.87
CA LEU A 30 1.98 14.80 -14.73
C LEU A 30 2.93 15.00 -15.92
N LYS A 31 2.81 16.14 -16.60
CA LYS A 31 3.68 16.54 -17.72
C LYS A 31 5.15 16.62 -17.33
N GLU A 32 5.45 17.32 -16.24
CA GLU A 32 6.83 17.47 -15.76
C GLU A 32 7.47 16.12 -15.44
N ARG A 33 6.73 15.21 -14.79
CA ARG A 33 7.24 13.89 -14.41
C ARG A 33 7.34 12.95 -15.60
N ALA A 34 6.36 12.93 -16.49
CA ALA A 34 6.42 12.14 -17.73
C ALA A 34 7.66 12.50 -18.54
N LYS A 35 7.91 13.81 -18.72
CA LYS A 35 9.13 14.32 -19.37
C LYS A 35 10.40 13.92 -18.63
N LYS A 36 10.43 14.10 -17.30
CA LYS A 36 11.61 13.76 -16.47
C LYS A 36 11.97 12.28 -16.55
N TYR A 37 10.97 11.40 -16.63
CA TYR A 37 11.17 9.95 -16.66
C TYR A 37 11.26 9.36 -18.08
N GLY A 38 11.03 10.18 -19.13
CA GLY A 38 11.06 9.71 -20.52
C GLY A 38 9.95 8.71 -20.86
N VAL A 39 8.81 8.78 -20.15
CA VAL A 39 7.64 7.91 -20.37
C VAL A 39 6.42 8.72 -20.76
N THR A 40 5.38 8.06 -21.26
CA THR A 40 4.12 8.75 -21.56
C THR A 40 3.34 9.08 -20.28
N GLU A 41 2.48 10.10 -20.33
CA GLU A 41 1.58 10.44 -19.21
C GLU A 41 0.67 9.27 -18.83
N ALA A 42 0.18 8.52 -19.83
CA ALA A 42 -0.65 7.34 -19.63
C ALA A 42 0.12 6.22 -18.92
N ASP A 43 1.37 5.99 -19.28
CA ASP A 43 2.24 4.99 -18.63
C ASP A 43 2.48 5.36 -17.17
N LEU A 44 2.71 6.65 -16.91
CA LEU A 44 2.91 7.17 -15.57
C LEU A 44 1.65 7.02 -14.70
N ILE A 45 0.47 7.28 -15.26
CA ILE A 45 -0.82 7.06 -14.58
C ILE A 45 -0.99 5.57 -14.24
N ARG A 46 -0.74 4.66 -15.19
CA ARG A 46 -0.83 3.21 -14.96
C ARG A 46 0.09 2.77 -13.83
N GLN A 47 1.37 3.14 -13.88
CA GLN A 47 2.32 2.81 -12.81
C GLN A 47 1.93 3.40 -11.45
N ALA A 48 1.34 4.61 -11.43
CA ALA A 48 0.87 5.22 -10.20
C ALA A 48 -0.35 4.49 -9.62
N ILE A 49 -1.27 4.01 -10.47
CA ILE A 49 -2.40 3.18 -10.04
C ILE A 49 -1.89 1.87 -9.44
N ASP A 50 -0.99 1.16 -10.13
CA ASP A 50 -0.44 -0.12 -9.67
C ASP A 50 0.25 0.05 -8.31
N ARG A 51 1.17 1.02 -8.18
CA ARG A 51 1.86 1.31 -6.91
C ARG A 51 0.92 1.79 -5.81
N GLY A 52 -0.11 2.54 -6.17
CA GLY A 52 -1.13 3.01 -5.23
C GLY A 52 -1.93 1.84 -4.66
N LEU A 53 -2.28 0.87 -5.50
CA LEU A 53 -2.97 -0.35 -5.10
C LEU A 53 -2.07 -1.26 -4.26
N GLU A 54 -0.78 -1.40 -4.58
CA GLU A 54 0.17 -2.15 -3.75
C GLU A 54 0.35 -1.54 -2.36
N ARG A 55 0.42 -0.20 -2.26
CA ARG A 55 0.55 0.50 -0.98
C ARG A 55 -0.72 0.48 -0.14
N THR A 56 -1.88 0.45 -0.79
CA THR A 56 -3.20 0.48 -0.14
C THR A 56 -3.78 -0.92 0.04
N ALA A 57 -3.17 -1.96 -0.55
CA ALA A 57 -3.51 -3.34 -0.30
C ALA A 57 -3.47 -3.55 1.22
N PRO A 58 -4.56 -4.05 1.83
CA PRO A 58 -4.50 -4.52 3.21
C PRO A 58 -3.30 -5.45 3.29
N GLN A 59 -2.33 -5.12 4.14
CA GLN A 59 -1.29 -6.08 4.50
C GLN A 59 -2.07 -7.24 5.11
N VAL A 60 -2.33 -8.30 4.33
CA VAL A 60 -2.97 -9.50 4.85
C VAL A 60 -2.02 -9.96 5.96
N PRO A 61 -2.43 -9.90 7.23
CA PRO A 61 -1.53 -10.23 8.32
C PRO A 61 -1.03 -11.65 8.10
N ASP A 62 0.29 -11.83 8.09
CA ASP A 62 0.87 -13.16 7.93
C ASP A 62 0.31 -14.09 9.03
N PRO A 63 -0.49 -15.11 8.67
CA PRO A 63 -1.10 -16.00 9.64
C PRO A 63 -0.05 -16.73 10.50
N GLU A 64 1.15 -16.97 9.96
CA GLU A 64 2.20 -17.65 10.70
C GLU A 64 2.93 -16.70 11.67
N ALA A 65 3.08 -15.41 11.32
CA ALA A 65 3.54 -14.38 12.25
C ALA A 65 2.58 -14.25 13.46
N TRP A 66 1.27 -14.33 13.24
CA TRP A 66 0.28 -14.29 14.32
C TRP A 66 0.39 -15.49 15.26
N LYS A 67 0.53 -16.71 14.71
CA LYS A 67 0.75 -17.92 15.51
C LYS A 67 2.03 -17.85 16.34
N GLN A 68 3.10 -17.20 15.85
CA GLN A 68 4.32 -17.00 16.62
C GLN A 68 4.08 -16.12 17.86
N VAL A 69 3.27 -15.06 17.72
CA VAL A 69 2.84 -14.22 18.84
C VAL A 69 2.00 -15.02 19.85
N GLU A 70 1.07 -15.85 19.37
CA GLU A 70 0.26 -16.71 20.24
C GLU A 70 1.11 -17.69 21.04
N ARG A 71 2.04 -18.39 20.37
CA ARG A 71 3.00 -19.30 21.03
C ARG A 71 3.87 -18.56 22.05
N PHE A 72 4.30 -17.34 21.75
CA PHE A 72 5.08 -16.51 22.68
C PHE A 72 4.28 -16.13 23.93
N ILE A 73 3.01 -15.72 23.76
CA ILE A 73 2.11 -15.40 24.88
C ILE A 73 1.87 -16.64 25.75
N GLU A 74 1.61 -17.79 25.13
CA GLU A 74 1.36 -19.06 25.82
C GLU A 74 2.60 -19.54 26.60
N HIS A 75 3.78 -19.48 25.99
CA HIS A 75 5.06 -19.76 26.65
C HIS A 75 5.29 -18.85 27.88
N ARG A 76 4.93 -17.57 27.77
CA ARG A 76 5.02 -16.62 28.89
C ARG A 76 3.97 -16.82 29.98
N ARG A 77 2.79 -17.32 29.64
CA ARG A 77 1.73 -17.66 30.62
C ARG A 77 2.09 -18.86 31.47
N THR A 78 2.77 -19.85 30.89
CA THR A 78 3.18 -21.09 31.58
C THR A 78 4.44 -20.90 32.43
N GLY A 79 5.24 -19.87 32.16
CA GLY A 79 6.31 -19.42 33.05
C GLY A 79 5.75 -18.96 34.39
N ARG A 80 6.20 -19.58 35.49
CA ARG A 80 5.84 -19.20 36.86
C ARG A 80 6.32 -17.77 37.12
N LEU A 81 5.44 -16.78 36.95
CA LEU A 81 5.72 -15.40 37.32
C LEU A 81 6.00 -15.39 38.83
N ARG A 82 7.26 -15.16 39.22
CA ARG A 82 7.57 -14.77 40.60
C ARG A 82 6.76 -13.51 40.87
N GLN A 83 5.67 -13.63 41.62
CA GLN A 83 4.93 -12.48 42.11
C GLN A 83 5.84 -11.70 43.06
N ARG A 84 6.73 -10.86 42.51
CA ARG A 84 7.32 -9.78 43.32
C ARG A 84 6.15 -8.88 43.68
N LYS A 85 5.95 -8.70 44.99
CA LYS A 85 5.02 -7.69 45.50
C LYS A 85 5.34 -6.38 44.79
N ARG A 86 4.31 -5.73 44.23
CA ARG A 86 4.45 -4.40 43.62
C ARG A 86 5.08 -3.48 44.67
N THR A 87 6.19 -2.82 44.32
CA THR A 87 6.89 -1.90 45.21
C THR A 87 6.39 -0.47 45.05
N TRP A 88 5.71 -0.17 43.96
CA TRP A 88 5.18 1.16 43.64
C TRP A 88 3.67 1.23 43.88
N THR A 89 3.21 2.40 44.29
CA THR A 89 1.78 2.73 44.38
C THR A 89 1.31 3.47 43.12
N ARG A 90 0.00 3.50 42.88
CA ARG A 90 -0.58 4.08 41.66
C ARG A 90 -0.35 5.59 41.58
N ASP A 91 -0.42 6.30 42.71
CA ASP A 91 -0.18 7.74 42.81
C ASP A 91 1.26 8.14 42.41
N GLU A 92 2.27 7.38 42.87
CA GLU A 92 3.69 7.60 42.51
C GLU A 92 3.97 7.57 41.00
N LEU A 93 3.06 6.99 40.21
CA LEU A 93 3.22 6.81 38.77
C LEU A 93 2.70 8.00 37.95
N TYR A 94 1.84 8.83 38.55
CA TYR A 94 1.21 9.98 37.90
C TYR A 94 1.75 11.34 38.35
N ASP A 95 2.55 11.40 39.42
CA ASP A 95 3.16 12.65 39.93
C ASP A 95 4.41 13.08 39.13
N ARG A 96 4.25 13.29 37.81
CA ARG A 96 5.22 14.05 37.00
C ARG A 96 4.61 15.33 36.47
#